data_AF-A0A9E2QZ66-F1
#
_entry.id   AF-A0A9E2QZ66-F1
#
_cell.length_a   1.000
_cell.length_b   1.000
_cell.length_c   1.000
_cell.angle_alpha   90.00
_cell.angle_beta   90.00
_cell.angle_gamma   90.00
#
_symmetry.space_group_name_H-M   'P 1'
#
loop_
_entity.id
_entity.type
_entity.pdbx_description
1 polymer ?
#
loop_
_entity_poly.entity_id
_entity_poly.type
_entity_poly.pdbx_seq_one_letter_code
_entity_poly.pdbx_strand_id
1 'polypeptide(L)'
;MPGEMTPKQQWSELVKNAKTVLILPHANPDGDALGSALAMKIGLEKLGKEVTLAVSGQLSQSFNFLPHFATITTDASLQKDLLIVVDESQARVANVSLKRAAENKLMIVITPKDGLLTETNLHIEEGSFNVDLIIAIDCADPERLGDIYEENSSLFYEVPVVNIDHHPGNTNFGKVNIVDLTASSTAEILVSLLETIGKETPDMLDPDIATCLLTGITTDTGSFQNNNTTPKSLTVAAQLVAAGGRQQEIIKNLFKTRTLSTLRLWGRALSYIKEDQPHKFAWSILNKADFVAAQAKPEEASGVIDELLKTASGMDFVLLMTERDGGIHGSFRSTNPTVDVSALAALFGGGGHPQAAAFQMANATLAQKEMEIIHRLQAHLNGEKPASPLPSEPELAPQTEDEDMEDEEYEEDFEEDEEDNEADDIDDTDSAEPEPEVTEAKITPPEVAKSEASNPDTETKTEQPNDEPLILPDVSPAPKKQGDKSIGPAA
;
A
#
# COMPACT_ATOMS: atom_id res chain seq x y z
N MET A 1 43.19 -9.07 -13.45
CA MET A 1 41.90 -9.63 -13.02
C MET A 1 40.82 -8.81 -13.70
N PRO A 2 39.81 -9.39 -14.36
CA PRO A 2 38.64 -8.60 -14.72
C PRO A 2 38.08 -7.96 -13.44
N GLY A 3 37.85 -6.64 -13.46
CA GLY A 3 37.42 -5.88 -12.29
C GLY A 3 36.07 -6.35 -11.79
N GLU A 4 35.88 -6.34 -10.47
CA GLU A 4 34.62 -6.66 -9.83
C GLU A 4 33.51 -5.74 -10.36
N MET A 5 32.37 -6.32 -10.76
CA MET A 5 31.26 -5.55 -11.31
C MET A 5 30.59 -4.71 -10.22
N THR A 6 30.26 -3.46 -10.55
CA THR A 6 29.46 -2.60 -9.67
C THR A 6 28.03 -3.15 -9.51
N PRO A 7 27.31 -2.83 -8.42
CA PRO A 7 25.92 -3.26 -8.25
C PRO A 7 25.01 -2.90 -9.44
N LYS A 8 25.19 -1.72 -10.04
CA LYS A 8 24.44 -1.30 -11.24
C LYS A 8 24.75 -2.16 -12.47
N GLN A 9 25.98 -2.65 -12.62
CA GLN A 9 26.36 -3.57 -13.69
C GLN A 9 25.77 -4.96 -13.46
N GLN A 10 25.84 -5.47 -12.23
CA GLN A 10 25.24 -6.75 -11.85
C GLN A 10 23.71 -6.74 -12.06
N TRP A 11 23.04 -5.65 -11.65
CA TRP A 11 21.63 -5.40 -11.94
C TRP A 11 21.29 -5.51 -13.43
N SER A 12 22.05 -4.81 -14.26
CA SER A 12 21.81 -4.80 -15.71
C SER A 12 21.98 -6.20 -16.32
N GLU A 13 22.94 -6.98 -15.83
CA GLU A 13 23.16 -8.36 -16.28
C GLU A 13 22.04 -9.31 -15.84
N LEU A 14 21.59 -9.21 -14.59
CA LEU A 14 20.48 -10.03 -14.07
C LEU A 14 19.18 -9.75 -14.83
N VAL A 15 18.83 -8.47 -15.02
CA VAL A 15 17.63 -8.08 -15.79
C VAL A 15 17.73 -8.55 -17.25
N LYS A 16 18.92 -8.45 -17.86
CA LYS A 16 19.12 -8.92 -19.23
C LYS A 16 18.84 -10.41 -19.38
N ASN A 17 19.33 -11.22 -18.43
CA ASN A 17 19.25 -12.68 -18.49
C ASN A 17 17.90 -13.26 -18.03
N ALA A 18 17.17 -12.56 -17.14
CA ALA A 18 15.87 -13.00 -16.67
C ALA A 18 14.80 -12.92 -17.77
N LYS A 19 13.90 -13.90 -17.85
CA LYS A 19 12.69 -13.87 -18.69
C LYS A 19 11.45 -13.63 -17.84
N THR A 20 11.35 -14.34 -16.71
CA THR A 20 10.28 -14.19 -15.71
C THR A 20 10.79 -13.45 -14.48
N VAL A 21 10.07 -12.41 -14.05
CA VAL A 21 10.47 -11.57 -12.93
C VAL A 21 9.33 -11.46 -11.91
N LEU A 22 9.64 -11.69 -10.65
CA LEU A 22 8.75 -11.45 -9.52
C LEU A 22 9.16 -10.15 -8.83
N ILE A 23 8.25 -9.17 -8.76
CA ILE A 23 8.44 -7.93 -8.01
C ILE A 23 7.66 -8.02 -6.71
N LEU A 24 8.34 -7.72 -5.60
CA LEU A 24 7.78 -7.76 -4.26
C LEU A 24 8.09 -6.45 -3.52
N PRO A 25 7.11 -5.58 -3.27
CA PRO A 25 7.25 -4.51 -2.29
C PRO A 25 7.08 -5.03 -0.85
N HIS A 26 7.29 -4.17 0.14
CA HIS A 26 6.92 -4.50 1.52
C HIS A 26 5.41 -4.73 1.68
N ALA A 27 5.01 -5.47 2.73
CA ALA A 27 3.62 -5.75 3.06
C ALA A 27 2.85 -4.47 3.41
N ASN A 28 1.56 -4.43 3.05
CA ASN A 28 0.72 -3.23 3.13
C ASN A 28 1.41 -2.01 2.49
N PRO A 29 1.74 -2.10 1.19
CA PRO A 29 2.64 -1.15 0.53
C PRO A 29 2.04 0.25 0.50
N ASP A 30 2.89 1.24 0.74
CA ASP A 30 2.52 2.65 0.64
C ASP A 30 2.67 3.17 -0.80
N GLY A 31 2.64 4.50 -0.95
CA GLY A 31 2.73 5.12 -2.28
C GLY A 31 4.11 5.01 -2.93
N ASP A 32 5.19 4.95 -2.16
CA ASP A 32 6.54 4.77 -2.72
C ASP A 32 6.77 3.34 -3.14
N ALA A 33 6.40 2.39 -2.30
CA ALA A 33 6.44 0.97 -2.62
C ALA A 33 5.59 0.62 -3.85
N LEU A 34 4.32 1.04 -3.89
CA LEU A 34 3.42 0.78 -5.03
C LEU A 34 3.85 1.52 -6.30
N GLY A 35 4.19 2.81 -6.19
CA GLY A 35 4.64 3.63 -7.32
C GLY A 35 5.92 3.06 -7.94
N SER A 36 6.87 2.67 -7.10
CA SER A 36 8.13 2.05 -7.51
C SER A 36 7.91 0.69 -8.18
N ALA A 37 7.08 -0.17 -7.57
CA ALA A 37 6.84 -1.52 -8.07
C ALA A 37 6.08 -1.52 -9.41
N LEU A 38 5.06 -0.68 -9.57
CA LEU A 38 4.32 -0.55 -10.83
C LEU A 38 5.18 0.05 -11.94
N ALA A 39 6.01 1.06 -11.64
CA ALA A 39 6.95 1.61 -12.59
C ALA A 39 7.96 0.56 -13.09
N MET A 40 8.52 -0.24 -12.16
CA MET A 40 9.42 -1.33 -12.49
C MET A 40 8.72 -2.39 -13.35
N LYS A 41 7.49 -2.77 -13.00
CA LYS A 41 6.68 -3.74 -13.78
C LYS A 41 6.52 -3.28 -15.22
N ILE A 42 6.00 -2.07 -15.43
CA ILE A 42 5.76 -1.54 -16.77
C ILE A 42 7.08 -1.43 -17.55
N GLY A 43 8.16 -0.98 -16.90
CA GLY A 43 9.48 -0.87 -17.51
C GLY A 43 10.04 -2.22 -17.98
N LEU A 44 9.91 -3.26 -17.16
CA LEU A 44 10.36 -4.61 -17.51
C LEU A 44 9.47 -5.26 -18.57
N GLU A 45 8.15 -5.03 -18.55
CA GLU A 45 7.22 -5.49 -19.58
C GLU A 45 7.57 -4.89 -20.96
N LYS A 46 7.98 -3.60 -21.00
CA LYS A 46 8.50 -2.97 -22.23
C LYS A 46 9.79 -3.61 -22.75
N LEU A 47 10.57 -4.23 -21.87
CA LEU A 47 11.76 -5.01 -22.24
C LEU A 47 11.42 -6.45 -22.64
N GLY A 48 10.14 -6.80 -22.75
CA GLY A 48 9.66 -8.12 -23.15
C GLY A 48 9.76 -9.17 -22.05
N LYS A 49 9.83 -8.74 -20.77
CA LYS A 49 9.84 -9.65 -19.62
C LYS A 49 8.42 -10.02 -19.22
N GLU A 50 8.25 -11.24 -18.70
CA GLU A 50 7.01 -11.68 -18.04
C GLU A 50 7.11 -11.29 -16.57
N VAL A 51 6.26 -10.38 -16.10
CA VAL A 51 6.41 -9.76 -14.77
C VAL A 51 5.19 -9.98 -13.90
N THR A 52 5.39 -10.59 -12.73
CA THR A 52 4.37 -10.70 -11.69
C THR A 52 4.70 -9.68 -10.59
N LEU A 53 3.72 -8.84 -10.22
CA LEU A 53 3.80 -7.98 -9.05
C LEU A 53 2.86 -8.54 -8.00
N ALA A 54 3.44 -9.11 -6.94
CA ALA A 54 2.69 -9.69 -5.84
C ALA A 54 2.88 -8.87 -4.56
N VAL A 55 1.80 -8.74 -3.78
CA VAL A 55 1.77 -7.92 -2.56
C VAL A 55 1.17 -8.72 -1.41
N SER A 56 1.83 -8.72 -0.26
CA SER A 56 1.24 -9.18 1.00
C SER A 56 0.44 -8.05 1.67
N GLY A 57 -0.74 -8.39 2.20
CA GLY A 57 -1.58 -7.46 2.96
C GLY A 57 -2.57 -6.64 2.12
N GLN A 58 -3.02 -5.52 2.67
CA GLN A 58 -4.11 -4.71 2.13
C GLN A 58 -3.61 -3.67 1.11
N LEU A 59 -4.29 -3.61 -0.03
CA LEU A 59 -4.08 -2.58 -1.05
C LEU A 59 -5.02 -1.40 -0.84
N SER A 60 -4.44 -0.21 -0.65
CA SER A 60 -5.22 1.03 -0.53
C SER A 60 -5.84 1.42 -1.87
N GLN A 61 -7.17 1.53 -1.89
CA GLN A 61 -7.94 1.92 -3.09
C GLN A 61 -7.65 3.35 -3.56
N SER A 62 -7.03 4.19 -2.72
CA SER A 62 -6.59 5.53 -3.09
C SER A 62 -5.57 5.53 -4.23
N PHE A 63 -4.91 4.39 -4.50
CA PHE A 63 -3.94 4.22 -5.58
C PHE A 63 -4.52 3.60 -6.86
N ASN A 64 -5.84 3.35 -6.95
CA ASN A 64 -6.42 2.67 -8.13
C ASN A 64 -6.21 3.42 -9.46
N PHE A 65 -5.91 4.71 -9.39
CA PHE A 65 -5.65 5.57 -10.54
C PHE A 65 -4.28 5.29 -11.16
N LEU A 66 -3.40 4.57 -10.47
CA LEU A 66 -2.08 4.23 -10.99
C LEU A 66 -2.21 3.26 -12.18
N PRO A 67 -1.43 3.46 -13.25
CA PRO A 67 -1.30 2.50 -14.33
C PRO A 67 -1.03 1.09 -13.81
N HIS A 68 -1.71 0.11 -14.39
CA HIS A 68 -1.53 -1.32 -14.10
C HIS A 68 -1.87 -1.72 -12.64
N PHE A 69 -2.48 -0.85 -11.83
CA PHE A 69 -2.87 -1.19 -10.45
C PHE A 69 -3.76 -2.44 -10.36
N ALA A 70 -4.69 -2.60 -11.30
CA ALA A 70 -5.58 -3.77 -11.37
C ALA A 70 -4.86 -5.11 -11.67
N THR A 71 -3.58 -5.07 -12.04
CA THR A 71 -2.77 -6.28 -12.34
C THR A 71 -1.98 -6.76 -11.13
N ILE A 72 -2.02 -6.04 -10.00
CA ILE A 72 -1.41 -6.47 -8.75
C ILE A 72 -2.16 -7.71 -8.25
N THR A 73 -1.41 -8.74 -7.85
CA THR A 73 -1.97 -9.93 -7.22
C THR A 73 -1.61 -9.98 -5.74
N THR A 74 -2.52 -10.45 -4.91
CA THR A 74 -2.21 -10.87 -3.53
C THR A 74 -1.92 -12.36 -3.45
N ASP A 75 -2.23 -13.09 -4.53
CA ASP A 75 -1.89 -14.49 -4.69
C ASP A 75 -0.51 -14.60 -5.34
N ALA A 76 0.47 -15.01 -4.55
CA ALA A 76 1.80 -15.36 -5.00
C ALA A 76 1.94 -16.89 -5.10
N SER A 77 0.97 -17.60 -5.70
CA SER A 77 1.10 -19.04 -5.96
C SER A 77 2.30 -19.32 -6.88
N LEU A 78 3.46 -19.54 -6.28
CA LEU A 78 4.72 -19.77 -6.95
C LEU A 78 4.92 -21.27 -7.07
N GLN A 79 4.56 -21.80 -8.24
CA GLN A 79 4.70 -23.24 -8.51
C GLN A 79 6.13 -23.55 -8.95
N LYS A 80 6.67 -24.64 -8.39
CA LYS A 80 7.83 -25.33 -8.97
C LYS A 80 7.39 -26.14 -10.18
N ASP A 81 8.26 -26.23 -11.17
CA ASP A 81 8.07 -27.20 -12.25
C ASP A 81 8.11 -28.62 -11.68
N LEU A 82 7.45 -29.57 -12.35
CA LEU A 82 7.59 -31.00 -12.06
C LEU A 82 8.41 -31.65 -13.17
N LEU A 83 9.55 -32.24 -12.83
CA LEU A 83 10.44 -32.89 -13.78
C LEU A 83 10.14 -34.38 -13.84
N ILE A 84 10.06 -34.93 -15.06
CA ILE A 84 10.08 -36.37 -15.31
C ILE A 84 11.43 -36.70 -15.93
N VAL A 85 12.28 -37.34 -15.15
CA VAL A 85 13.68 -37.62 -15.50
C VAL A 85 13.82 -39.07 -15.98
N VAL A 86 14.42 -39.24 -17.16
CA VAL A 86 14.71 -40.55 -17.76
C VAL A 86 16.22 -40.74 -17.85
N ASP A 87 16.76 -41.80 -17.22
CA ASP A 87 18.15 -42.19 -17.39
C ASP A 87 18.35 -42.93 -18.72
N GLU A 88 18.84 -42.19 -19.72
CA GLU A 88 19.06 -42.72 -21.07
C GLU A 88 20.25 -43.69 -21.19
N SER A 89 20.98 -43.98 -20.10
CA SER A 89 22.02 -45.01 -20.12
C SER A 89 21.45 -46.42 -20.32
N GLN A 90 20.17 -46.63 -19.97
CA GLN A 90 19.48 -47.92 -20.08
C GLN A 90 18.35 -47.94 -21.13
N ALA A 91 17.69 -46.81 -21.37
CA ALA A 91 16.62 -46.70 -22.37
C ALA A 91 16.56 -45.29 -22.96
N ARG A 92 16.82 -45.15 -24.27
CA ARG A 92 16.82 -43.83 -24.92
C ARG A 92 15.42 -43.44 -25.35
N VAL A 93 15.07 -42.16 -25.22
CA VAL A 93 13.73 -41.68 -25.58
C VAL A 93 13.67 -41.38 -27.09
N ALA A 94 12.71 -41.99 -27.79
CA ALA A 94 12.44 -41.68 -29.20
C ALA A 94 11.50 -40.48 -29.35
N ASN A 95 10.50 -40.39 -28.46
CA ASN A 95 9.45 -39.39 -28.55
C ASN A 95 8.81 -39.14 -27.18
N VAL A 96 8.48 -37.88 -26.91
CA VAL A 96 7.64 -37.46 -25.77
C VAL A 96 6.42 -36.74 -26.34
N SER A 97 5.22 -37.15 -25.95
CA SER A 97 3.98 -36.52 -26.41
C SER A 97 2.98 -36.37 -25.28
N LEU A 98 2.21 -35.29 -25.33
CA LEU A 98 1.13 -35.02 -24.39
C LEU A 98 -0.20 -35.48 -25.02
N LYS A 99 -0.96 -36.30 -24.30
CA LYS A 99 -2.33 -36.67 -24.68
C LYS A 99 -3.29 -36.26 -23.57
N ARG A 100 -4.34 -35.52 -23.92
CA ARG A 100 -5.44 -35.24 -23.00
C ARG A 100 -6.48 -36.35 -23.17
N ALA A 101 -6.74 -37.09 -22.10
CA ALA A 101 -7.83 -38.06 -22.03
C ALA A 101 -9.06 -37.39 -21.40
N ALA A 102 -10.25 -37.98 -21.54
CA ALA A 102 -11.48 -37.43 -20.98
C ALA A 102 -11.38 -37.20 -19.46
N GLU A 103 -11.99 -36.10 -19.01
CA GLU A 103 -12.11 -35.58 -17.64
C GLU A 103 -10.78 -35.54 -16.84
N ASN A 104 -10.08 -34.41 -16.98
CA ASN A 104 -8.98 -33.94 -16.13
C ASN A 104 -7.70 -34.80 -16.11
N LYS A 105 -7.48 -35.66 -17.11
CA LYS A 105 -6.26 -36.47 -17.20
C LYS A 105 -5.34 -35.98 -18.31
N LEU A 106 -4.16 -35.47 -17.93
CA LEU A 106 -3.03 -35.24 -18.83
C LEU A 106 -2.11 -36.47 -18.78
N MET A 107 -1.96 -37.16 -19.91
CA MET A 107 -1.05 -38.29 -20.06
C MET A 107 0.25 -37.83 -20.74
N ILE A 108 1.38 -38.06 -20.08
CA ILE A 108 2.71 -37.87 -20.66
C ILE A 108 3.14 -39.22 -21.23
N VAL A 109 3.16 -39.33 -22.56
CA VAL A 109 3.51 -40.56 -23.29
C VAL A 109 4.96 -40.49 -23.72
N ILE A 110 5.81 -41.25 -23.03
CA ILE A 110 7.24 -41.40 -23.32
C ILE A 110 7.44 -42.71 -24.08
N THR A 111 7.92 -42.63 -25.32
CA THR A 111 8.15 -43.81 -26.18
C THR A 111 9.65 -44.09 -26.23
N PRO A 112 10.14 -45.23 -25.72
CA PRO A 112 11.55 -45.60 -25.84
C PRO A 112 11.89 -45.97 -27.29
N LYS A 113 13.11 -45.61 -27.72
CA LYS A 113 13.72 -46.03 -28.97
C LYS A 113 14.25 -47.47 -28.86
N ASP A 114 14.86 -47.76 -27.73
CA ASP A 114 15.46 -49.02 -27.32
C ASP A 114 15.48 -49.11 -25.79
N GLY A 115 15.63 -50.34 -25.28
CA GLY A 115 15.53 -50.61 -23.83
C GLY A 115 14.08 -50.61 -23.32
N LEU A 116 13.93 -50.67 -21.99
CA LEU A 116 12.64 -50.54 -21.31
C LEU A 116 12.72 -49.40 -20.29
N LEU A 117 11.65 -48.60 -20.22
CA LEU A 117 11.42 -47.68 -19.13
C LEU A 117 10.87 -48.47 -17.94
N THR A 118 11.51 -48.33 -16.78
CA THR A 118 11.19 -48.99 -15.51
C THR A 118 11.28 -47.97 -14.39
N GLU A 119 10.74 -48.29 -13.21
CA GLU A 119 10.82 -47.43 -12.03
C GLU A 119 12.27 -47.10 -11.60
N THR A 120 13.25 -47.88 -12.07
CA THR A 120 14.68 -47.66 -11.78
C THR A 120 15.36 -46.65 -12.71
N ASN A 121 14.76 -46.31 -13.86
CA ASN A 121 15.33 -45.37 -14.83
C ASN A 121 14.35 -44.25 -15.24
N LEU A 122 13.20 -44.18 -14.57
CA LEU A 122 12.19 -43.13 -14.68
C LEU A 122 11.82 -42.67 -13.29
N HIS A 123 12.07 -41.40 -12.97
CA HIS A 123 11.74 -40.82 -11.67
C HIS A 123 11.14 -39.42 -11.85
N ILE A 124 10.40 -38.99 -10.84
CA ILE A 124 9.80 -37.66 -10.76
C ILE A 124 10.62 -36.86 -9.75
N GLU A 125 11.02 -35.66 -10.13
CA GLU A 125 11.74 -34.72 -9.28
C GLU A 125 11.02 -33.37 -9.27
N GLU A 126 11.19 -32.60 -8.19
CA GLU A 126 10.82 -31.18 -8.20
C GLU A 126 11.81 -30.39 -9.05
N GLY A 127 11.29 -29.57 -9.95
CA GLY A 127 12.05 -28.60 -10.72
C GLY A 127 12.29 -27.30 -9.97
N SER A 128 12.81 -26.31 -10.69
CA SER A 128 12.96 -24.95 -10.16
C SER A 128 11.63 -24.21 -10.14
N PHE A 129 11.58 -23.13 -9.36
CA PHE A 129 10.52 -22.13 -9.48
C PHE A 129 10.50 -21.54 -10.89
N ASN A 130 9.30 -21.21 -11.38
CA ASN A 130 9.12 -20.57 -12.69
C ASN A 130 9.40 -19.05 -12.64
N VAL A 131 10.47 -18.65 -11.94
CA VAL A 131 10.89 -17.27 -11.72
C VAL A 131 12.41 -17.19 -11.84
N ASP A 132 12.91 -16.35 -12.75
CA ASP A 132 14.34 -16.19 -12.98
C ASP A 132 14.98 -15.13 -12.07
N LEU A 133 14.20 -14.16 -11.58
CA LEU A 133 14.67 -13.02 -10.82
C LEU A 133 13.59 -12.50 -9.86
N ILE A 134 13.99 -12.21 -8.62
CA ILE A 134 13.17 -11.48 -7.65
C ILE A 134 13.71 -10.05 -7.54
N ILE A 135 12.81 -9.07 -7.55
CA ILE A 135 13.13 -7.68 -7.27
C ILE A 135 12.34 -7.25 -6.04
N ALA A 136 13.04 -7.13 -4.91
CA ALA A 136 12.48 -6.57 -3.69
C ALA A 136 12.60 -5.04 -3.74
N ILE A 137 11.48 -4.33 -3.64
CA ILE A 137 11.40 -2.88 -3.78
C ILE A 137 10.93 -2.25 -2.48
N ASP A 138 11.62 -1.20 -2.05
CA ASP A 138 11.24 -0.43 -0.86
C ASP A 138 11.10 -1.30 0.40
N CYS A 139 12.00 -2.28 0.52
CA CYS A 139 11.92 -3.33 1.52
C CYS A 139 13.27 -3.48 2.22
N ALA A 140 13.30 -3.17 3.51
CA ALA A 140 14.53 -3.12 4.31
C ALA A 140 15.04 -4.52 4.71
N ASP A 141 14.13 -5.47 4.88
CA ASP A 141 14.43 -6.82 5.37
C ASP A 141 13.43 -7.82 4.79
N PRO A 142 13.78 -9.12 4.69
CA PRO A 142 12.91 -10.12 4.10
C PRO A 142 11.57 -10.27 4.82
N GLU A 143 11.55 -10.11 6.15
CA GLU A 143 10.34 -10.24 6.97
C GLU A 143 9.28 -9.19 6.58
N ARG A 144 9.69 -8.00 6.14
CA ARG A 144 8.77 -6.98 5.61
C ARG A 144 8.06 -7.38 4.33
N LEU A 145 8.42 -8.47 3.64
CA LEU A 145 7.67 -8.99 2.50
C LEU A 145 6.39 -9.75 2.92
N GLY A 146 6.20 -10.01 4.22
CA GLY A 146 5.03 -10.66 4.80
C GLY A 146 4.87 -12.12 4.37
N ASP A 147 3.62 -12.58 4.34
CA ASP A 147 3.25 -13.98 4.09
C ASP A 147 3.91 -14.58 2.84
N ILE A 148 4.14 -13.77 1.79
CA ILE A 148 4.81 -14.23 0.57
C ILE A 148 6.21 -14.78 0.89
N TYR A 149 6.97 -14.11 1.75
CA TYR A 149 8.30 -14.58 2.16
C TYR A 149 8.20 -15.74 3.17
N GLU A 150 7.28 -15.66 4.13
CA GLU A 150 7.11 -16.69 5.15
C GLU A 150 6.74 -18.05 4.53
N GLU A 151 5.80 -18.05 3.58
CA GLU A 151 5.30 -19.26 2.91
C GLU A 151 6.26 -19.78 1.83
N ASN A 152 7.15 -18.93 1.30
CA ASN A 152 8.01 -19.26 0.16
C ASN A 152 9.51 -19.05 0.44
N SER A 153 9.96 -19.19 1.68
CA SER A 153 11.36 -18.89 2.06
C SER A 153 12.42 -19.60 1.20
N SER A 154 12.16 -20.83 0.74
CA SER A 154 13.05 -21.60 -0.15
C SER A 154 13.33 -20.91 -1.49
N LEU A 155 12.34 -20.19 -2.04
CA LEU A 155 12.45 -19.42 -3.27
C LEU A 155 13.62 -18.43 -3.22
N PHE A 156 13.79 -17.74 -2.09
CA PHE A 156 14.78 -16.68 -1.91
C PHE A 156 16.22 -17.21 -1.81
N TYR A 157 16.40 -18.53 -1.63
CA TYR A 157 17.69 -19.20 -1.72
C TYR A 157 17.99 -19.74 -3.14
N GLU A 158 16.96 -20.07 -3.91
CA GLU A 158 17.08 -20.65 -5.26
C GLU A 158 17.15 -19.58 -6.36
N VAL A 159 16.40 -18.48 -6.21
CA VAL A 159 16.24 -17.43 -7.21
C VAL A 159 17.06 -16.19 -6.79
N PRO A 160 17.86 -15.59 -7.70
CA PRO A 160 18.61 -14.39 -7.37
C PRO A 160 17.67 -13.22 -7.01
N VAL A 161 17.97 -12.55 -5.91
CA VAL A 161 17.24 -11.37 -5.42
C VAL A 161 18.03 -10.09 -5.72
N VAL A 162 17.37 -9.08 -6.28
CA VAL A 162 17.84 -7.70 -6.30
C VAL A 162 17.02 -6.91 -5.28
N ASN A 163 17.67 -6.29 -4.31
CA ASN A 163 17.02 -5.40 -3.35
C ASN A 163 17.31 -3.94 -3.72
N ILE A 164 16.26 -3.14 -3.88
CA ILE A 164 16.33 -1.72 -4.22
C ILE A 164 15.57 -0.96 -3.13
N ASP A 165 16.28 -0.09 -2.41
CA ASP A 165 15.72 0.52 -1.20
C ASP A 165 16.44 1.83 -0.84
N HIS A 166 15.84 2.62 0.06
CA HIS A 166 16.45 3.83 0.63
C HIS A 166 16.47 3.85 2.17
N HIS A 167 15.93 2.83 2.82
CA HIS A 167 15.80 2.80 4.28
C HIS A 167 17.15 2.59 5.00
N PRO A 168 17.46 3.35 6.07
CA PRO A 168 18.67 3.15 6.88
C PRO A 168 18.77 1.78 7.56
N GLY A 169 17.63 1.12 7.79
CA GLY A 169 17.53 -0.20 8.42
C GLY A 169 17.76 -1.37 7.47
N ASN A 170 18.09 -1.12 6.20
CA ASN A 170 18.20 -2.17 5.19
C ASN A 170 19.30 -3.20 5.51
N THR A 171 18.95 -4.48 5.44
CA THR A 171 19.80 -5.63 5.80
C THR A 171 20.67 -6.14 4.65
N ASN A 172 20.52 -5.59 3.45
CA ASN A 172 21.22 -5.98 2.22
C ASN A 172 21.05 -7.48 1.90
N PHE A 173 19.83 -8.00 2.05
CA PHE A 173 19.52 -9.43 1.89
C PHE A 173 19.52 -9.92 0.44
N GLY A 174 19.62 -9.03 -0.55
CA GLY A 174 19.69 -9.39 -1.95
C GLY A 174 21.07 -9.92 -2.36
N LYS A 175 21.10 -10.67 -3.48
CA LYS A 175 22.35 -10.97 -4.20
C LYS A 175 22.99 -9.69 -4.75
N VAL A 176 22.15 -8.74 -5.17
CA VAL A 176 22.55 -7.37 -5.54
C VAL A 176 21.72 -6.40 -4.72
N ASN A 177 22.38 -5.45 -4.06
CA ASN A 177 21.73 -4.46 -3.22
C ASN A 177 22.03 -3.06 -3.78
N ILE A 178 20.97 -2.33 -4.14
CA ILE A 178 21.04 -0.95 -4.61
C ILE A 178 20.33 -0.08 -3.58
N VAL A 179 21.09 0.32 -2.57
CA VAL A 179 20.59 1.11 -1.44
C VAL A 179 21.18 2.52 -1.48
N ASP A 180 20.32 3.55 -1.56
CA ASP A 180 20.73 4.97 -1.53
C ASP A 180 20.04 5.70 -0.38
N LEU A 181 20.71 5.77 0.77
CA LEU A 181 20.21 6.45 1.98
C LEU A 181 20.03 7.97 1.81
N THR A 182 20.53 8.54 0.70
CA THR A 182 20.38 9.97 0.39
C THR A 182 19.20 10.26 -0.52
N ALA A 183 18.59 9.23 -1.10
CA ALA A 183 17.40 9.35 -1.92
C ALA A 183 16.18 9.68 -1.05
N SER A 184 15.33 10.57 -1.56
CA SER A 184 14.09 10.92 -0.85
C SER A 184 13.09 9.78 -0.83
N SER A 185 13.19 8.84 -1.77
CA SER A 185 12.30 7.68 -1.92
C SER A 185 12.97 6.63 -2.83
N THR A 186 12.53 5.38 -2.77
CA THR A 186 12.92 4.30 -3.69
C THR A 186 12.57 4.64 -5.15
N ALA A 187 11.45 5.32 -5.40
CA ALA A 187 11.09 5.78 -6.75
C ALA A 187 12.13 6.73 -7.35
N GLU A 188 12.78 7.57 -6.55
CA GLU A 188 13.88 8.44 -7.00
C GLU A 188 15.08 7.62 -7.51
N ILE A 189 15.39 6.49 -6.86
CA ILE A 189 16.48 5.58 -7.27
C ILE A 189 16.14 4.94 -8.61
N LEU A 190 14.90 4.47 -8.75
CA LEU A 190 14.43 3.72 -9.90
C LEU A 190 14.48 4.48 -11.22
N VAL A 191 14.34 5.81 -11.21
CA VAL A 191 14.48 6.63 -12.43
C VAL A 191 15.79 6.32 -13.14
N SER A 192 16.92 6.36 -12.41
CA SER A 192 18.23 6.09 -12.99
C SER A 192 18.42 4.62 -13.41
N LEU A 193 17.79 3.68 -12.70
CA LEU A 193 17.90 2.25 -13.00
C LEU A 193 17.11 1.88 -14.26
N LEU A 194 15.89 2.40 -14.41
CA LEU A 194 15.04 2.22 -15.58
C LEU A 194 15.68 2.83 -16.83
N GLU A 195 16.24 4.04 -16.73
CA GLU A 195 17.03 4.64 -17.82
C GLU A 195 18.24 3.78 -18.21
N THR A 196 18.88 3.13 -17.24
CA THR A 196 20.05 2.30 -17.48
C THR A 196 19.67 1.03 -18.26
N ILE A 197 18.65 0.29 -17.82
CA ILE A 197 18.22 -0.96 -18.49
C ILE A 197 17.44 -0.70 -19.77
N GLY A 198 16.76 0.44 -19.85
CA GLY A 198 15.95 0.87 -20.99
C GLY A 198 16.68 1.78 -21.97
N LYS A 199 18.01 1.89 -21.90
CA LYS A 199 18.77 2.83 -22.73
C LYS A 199 18.55 2.66 -24.24
N GLU A 200 18.24 1.45 -24.68
CA GLU A 200 17.96 1.11 -26.08
C GLU A 200 16.45 1.12 -26.41
N THR A 201 15.59 1.34 -25.41
CA THR A 201 14.14 1.38 -25.54
C THR A 201 13.67 2.83 -25.61
N PRO A 202 13.17 3.30 -26.77
CA PRO A 202 12.57 4.63 -26.86
C PRO A 202 11.45 4.78 -25.84
N ASP A 203 11.35 5.98 -25.25
CA ASP A 203 10.28 6.32 -24.30
C ASP A 203 10.18 5.33 -23.13
N MET A 204 11.33 4.89 -22.60
CA MET A 204 11.37 4.07 -21.38
C MET A 204 10.63 4.79 -20.24
N LEU A 205 10.95 6.06 -19.98
CA LEU A 205 10.19 6.92 -19.08
C LEU A 205 9.04 7.58 -19.84
N ASP A 206 7.94 6.86 -20.01
CA ASP A 206 6.69 7.39 -20.60
C ASP A 206 5.77 7.99 -19.53
N PRO A 207 4.59 8.54 -19.90
CA PRO A 207 3.66 9.12 -18.94
C PRO A 207 3.20 8.16 -17.83
N ASP A 208 3.12 6.85 -18.09
CA ASP A 208 2.62 5.88 -17.12
C ASP A 208 3.69 5.54 -16.09
N ILE A 209 4.89 5.19 -16.54
CA ILE A 209 6.05 5.00 -15.65
C ILE A 209 6.34 6.29 -14.88
N ALA A 210 6.28 7.44 -15.55
CA ALA A 210 6.51 8.72 -14.91
C ALA A 210 5.46 9.04 -13.84
N THR A 211 4.19 8.68 -14.05
CA THR A 211 3.12 8.87 -13.06
C THR A 211 3.34 7.96 -11.84
N CYS A 212 3.72 6.71 -12.05
CA CYS A 212 4.03 5.77 -10.97
C CYS A 212 5.21 6.25 -10.11
N LEU A 213 6.35 6.60 -10.73
CA LEU A 213 7.53 7.08 -10.00
C LEU A 213 7.27 8.43 -9.31
N LEU A 214 6.56 9.34 -9.98
CA LEU A 214 6.22 10.64 -9.39
C LEU A 214 5.29 10.46 -8.19
N THR A 215 4.43 9.45 -8.20
CA THR A 215 3.58 9.13 -7.06
C THR A 215 4.42 8.76 -5.84
N GLY A 216 5.41 7.88 -6.00
CA GLY A 216 6.28 7.49 -4.89
C GLY A 216 7.07 8.64 -4.28
N ILE A 217 7.70 9.46 -5.13
CA ILE A 217 8.39 10.68 -4.67
C ILE A 217 7.41 11.63 -3.96
N THR A 218 6.20 11.80 -4.51
CA THR A 218 5.20 12.71 -3.95
C THR A 218 4.69 12.20 -2.60
N THR A 219 4.45 10.91 -2.42
CA THR A 219 3.96 10.39 -1.14
C THR A 219 5.04 10.45 -0.08
N ASP A 220 6.26 10.03 -0.39
CA ASP A 220 7.31 9.92 0.62
C ASP A 220 7.84 11.28 1.09
N THR A 221 7.82 12.28 0.21
CA THR A 221 8.15 13.66 0.57
C THR A 221 6.97 14.46 1.15
N GLY A 222 5.79 13.86 1.30
CA GLY A 222 4.58 14.58 1.73
C GLY A 222 4.20 15.71 0.76
N SER A 223 4.36 15.47 -0.53
CA SER A 223 4.28 16.45 -1.61
C SER A 223 5.28 17.59 -1.44
N PHE A 224 6.54 17.24 -1.17
CA PHE A 224 7.67 18.16 -0.95
C PHE A 224 7.56 19.04 0.30
N GLN A 225 6.81 18.62 1.31
CA GLN A 225 6.62 19.36 2.56
C GLN A 225 7.52 18.82 3.68
N ASN A 226 7.96 17.57 3.56
CA ASN A 226 8.76 16.89 4.58
C ASN A 226 10.26 17.18 4.44
N ASN A 227 11.00 16.98 5.53
CA ASN A 227 12.45 17.26 5.62
C ASN A 227 13.32 16.37 4.72
N ASN A 228 12.81 15.22 4.25
CA ASN A 228 13.48 14.36 3.27
C ASN A 228 13.44 14.89 1.83
N THR A 229 12.82 16.05 1.59
CA THR A 229 12.85 16.72 0.28
C THR A 229 14.26 17.22 -0.05
N THR A 230 14.79 16.85 -1.24
CA THR A 230 16.15 17.22 -1.67
C THR A 230 16.13 17.97 -3.01
N PRO A 231 17.21 18.70 -3.37
CA PRO A 231 17.32 19.26 -4.72
C PRO A 231 17.24 18.21 -5.83
N LYS A 232 17.72 16.99 -5.54
CA LYS A 232 17.66 15.85 -6.46
C LYS A 232 16.22 15.38 -6.65
N SER A 233 15.44 15.23 -5.57
CA SER A 233 14.04 14.81 -5.66
C SER A 233 13.18 15.80 -6.47
N LEU A 234 13.39 17.11 -6.29
CA LEU A 234 12.74 18.15 -7.10
C LEU A 234 13.16 18.11 -8.58
N THR A 235 14.44 17.86 -8.86
CA THR A 235 14.95 17.75 -10.23
C THR A 235 14.37 16.52 -10.93
N VAL A 236 14.35 15.38 -10.24
CA VAL A 236 13.76 14.14 -10.74
C VAL A 236 12.26 14.30 -10.94
N ALA A 237 11.54 14.92 -10.00
CA ALA A 237 10.12 15.22 -10.17
C ALA A 237 9.84 16.10 -11.40
N ALA A 238 10.67 17.13 -11.63
CA ALA A 238 10.56 17.96 -12.83
C ALA A 238 10.78 17.14 -14.12
N GLN A 239 11.75 16.22 -14.12
CA GLN A 239 11.97 15.29 -15.21
C GLN A 239 10.75 14.39 -15.46
N LEU A 240 10.16 13.83 -14.41
CA LEU A 240 8.99 12.95 -14.53
C LEU A 240 7.76 13.72 -15.04
N VAL A 241 7.55 14.95 -14.59
CA VAL A 241 6.51 15.83 -15.14
C VAL A 241 6.75 16.13 -16.61
N ALA A 242 8.00 16.40 -17.01
CA ALA A 242 8.37 16.61 -18.41
C ALA A 242 8.13 15.36 -19.28
N ALA A 243 8.29 14.15 -18.70
CA ALA A 243 7.97 12.87 -19.33
C ALA A 243 6.46 12.57 -19.39
N GLY A 244 5.59 13.47 -18.89
CA GLY A 244 4.14 13.32 -18.92
C GLY A 244 3.52 12.76 -17.64
N GLY A 245 4.28 12.69 -16.55
CA GLY A 245 3.78 12.30 -15.23
C GLY A 245 2.58 13.16 -14.81
N ARG A 246 1.46 12.52 -14.48
CA ARG A 246 0.16 13.17 -14.24
C ARG A 246 0.01 13.73 -12.83
N GLN A 247 0.85 14.72 -12.52
CA GLN A 247 0.93 15.32 -11.18
C GLN A 247 -0.43 15.77 -10.61
N GLN A 248 -1.30 16.35 -11.44
CA GLN A 248 -2.62 16.81 -11.00
C GLN A 248 -3.53 15.64 -10.58
N GLU A 249 -3.43 14.49 -11.24
CA GLU A 249 -4.17 13.27 -10.90
C GLU A 249 -3.67 12.70 -9.56
N ILE A 250 -2.36 12.65 -9.37
CA ILE A 250 -1.72 12.21 -8.12
C ILE A 250 -2.21 13.07 -6.94
N ILE A 251 -2.10 14.40 -7.07
CA ILE A 251 -2.53 15.32 -6.01
C ILE A 251 -4.03 15.22 -5.76
N LYS A 252 -4.83 15.09 -6.81
CA LYS A 252 -6.28 14.92 -6.68
C LYS A 252 -6.60 13.72 -5.80
N ASN A 253 -6.13 12.53 -6.18
CA ASN A 253 -6.50 11.27 -5.53
C ASN A 253 -5.88 11.06 -4.15
N LEU A 254 -4.68 11.61 -3.89
CA LEU A 254 -3.94 11.34 -2.64
C LEU A 254 -4.04 12.45 -1.60
N PHE A 255 -4.22 13.70 -2.03
CA PHE A 255 -4.16 14.86 -1.11
C PHE A 255 -5.41 15.73 -1.11
N LYS A 256 -6.22 15.71 -2.19
CA LYS A 256 -7.38 16.61 -2.34
C LYS A 256 -8.73 15.92 -2.35
N THR A 257 -8.79 14.59 -2.34
CA THR A 257 -10.05 13.85 -2.28
C THR A 257 -10.28 13.31 -0.87
N ARG A 258 -11.39 13.76 -0.26
CA ARG A 258 -11.97 13.15 0.92
C ARG A 258 -13.47 12.99 0.68
N THR A 259 -14.06 11.92 1.20
CA THR A 259 -15.51 11.73 1.11
C THR A 259 -16.22 12.82 1.90
N LEU A 260 -17.47 13.13 1.52
CA LEU A 260 -18.28 14.07 2.31
C LEU A 260 -18.53 13.56 3.73
N SER A 261 -18.59 12.25 3.93
CA SER A 261 -18.68 11.62 5.25
C SER A 261 -17.45 11.92 6.11
N THR A 262 -16.25 11.75 5.57
CA THR A 262 -14.99 12.12 6.25
C THR A 262 -14.97 13.62 6.57
N LEU A 263 -15.35 14.49 5.63
CA LEU A 263 -15.37 15.95 5.87
C LEU A 263 -16.38 16.37 6.95
N ARG A 264 -17.54 15.71 7.03
CA ARG A 264 -18.52 15.94 8.12
C ARG A 264 -17.97 15.48 9.46
N LEU A 265 -17.31 14.32 9.49
CA LEU A 265 -16.69 13.78 10.69
C LEU A 265 -15.57 14.69 11.20
N TRP A 266 -14.76 15.24 10.29
CA TRP A 266 -13.78 16.27 10.58
C TRP A 266 -14.38 17.51 11.22
N GLY A 267 -15.44 18.05 10.63
CA GLY A 267 -16.12 19.22 11.19
C GLY A 267 -16.61 19.00 12.62
N ARG A 268 -17.07 17.79 12.93
CA ARG A 268 -17.46 17.39 14.29
C ARG A 268 -16.27 17.33 15.24
N ALA A 269 -15.22 16.61 14.87
CA ALA A 269 -14.01 16.51 15.70
C ALA A 269 -13.40 17.89 15.97
N LEU A 270 -13.25 18.73 14.95
CA LEU A 270 -12.76 20.10 15.10
C LEU A 270 -13.64 20.95 16.01
N SER A 271 -14.96 20.73 16.02
CA SER A 271 -15.88 21.42 16.92
C SER A 271 -15.74 20.99 18.39
N TYR A 272 -15.15 19.82 18.64
CA TYR A 272 -14.93 19.27 19.98
C TYR A 272 -13.48 19.36 20.45
N ILE A 273 -12.60 19.97 19.67
CA ILE A 273 -11.19 20.06 20.01
C ILE A 273 -10.99 20.82 21.33
N LYS A 274 -10.12 20.27 22.17
CA LYS A 274 -9.69 20.85 23.45
C LYS A 274 -8.16 20.77 23.51
N GLU A 275 -7.57 21.59 24.38
CA GLU A 275 -6.12 21.66 24.52
C GLU A 275 -5.68 21.79 25.98
N ASP A 276 -4.48 21.31 26.24
CA ASP A 276 -3.71 21.52 27.46
C ASP A 276 -2.40 22.20 27.06
N GLN A 277 -2.38 23.52 27.15
CA GLN A 277 -1.23 24.35 26.79
C GLN A 277 0.01 24.09 27.69
N PRO A 278 -0.10 23.97 29.02
CA PRO A 278 1.04 23.63 29.88
C PRO A 278 1.79 22.36 29.47
N HIS A 279 1.05 21.32 29.08
CA HIS A 279 1.62 20.03 28.66
C HIS A 279 1.72 19.88 27.13
N LYS A 280 1.31 20.91 26.38
CA LYS A 280 1.35 21.00 24.91
C LYS A 280 0.70 19.82 24.20
N PHE A 281 -0.54 19.49 24.53
CA PHE A 281 -1.28 18.53 23.72
C PHE A 281 -2.72 18.96 23.46
N ALA A 282 -3.26 18.53 22.33
CA ALA A 282 -4.66 18.70 21.98
C ALA A 282 -5.38 17.36 21.92
N TRP A 283 -6.67 17.36 22.20
CA TRP A 283 -7.49 16.16 22.00
C TRP A 283 -8.86 16.49 21.45
N SER A 284 -9.47 15.49 20.83
CA SER A 284 -10.85 15.52 20.37
C SER A 284 -11.51 14.18 20.63
N ILE A 285 -12.83 14.17 20.59
CA ILE A 285 -13.66 12.98 20.77
C ILE A 285 -14.62 12.79 19.58
N LEU A 286 -15.04 11.55 19.33
CA LEU A 286 -16.11 11.20 18.39
C LEU A 286 -16.92 10.03 18.96
N ASN A 287 -18.19 10.27 19.30
CA ASN A 287 -19.07 9.24 19.83
C ASN A 287 -19.77 8.47 18.70
N LYS A 288 -20.49 7.38 19.03
CA LYS A 288 -21.22 6.59 18.02
C LYS A 288 -22.21 7.42 17.19
N ALA A 289 -22.89 8.39 17.81
CA ALA A 289 -23.87 9.23 17.12
C ALA A 289 -23.20 10.18 16.10
N ASP A 290 -21.95 10.59 16.31
CA ASP A 290 -21.20 11.40 15.36
C ASP A 290 -20.92 10.63 14.05
N PHE A 291 -20.55 9.34 14.14
CA PHE A 291 -20.36 8.48 12.97
C PHE A 291 -21.67 8.29 12.18
N VAL A 292 -22.77 7.99 12.89
CA VAL A 292 -24.10 7.86 12.27
C VAL A 292 -24.50 9.15 11.57
N ALA A 293 -24.34 10.30 12.24
CA ALA A 293 -24.73 11.59 11.69
C ALA A 293 -23.81 12.06 10.54
N ALA A 294 -22.55 11.66 10.55
CA ALA A 294 -21.63 11.91 9.43
C ALA A 294 -21.86 10.93 8.25
N GLN A 295 -22.59 9.83 8.48
CA GLN A 295 -22.66 8.68 7.57
C GLN A 295 -21.25 8.12 7.29
N ALA A 296 -20.40 8.13 8.30
CA ALA A 296 -19.00 7.73 8.22
C ALA A 296 -18.78 6.40 8.91
N LYS A 297 -17.82 5.62 8.40
CA LYS A 297 -17.36 4.40 9.07
C LYS A 297 -16.25 4.71 10.09
N PRO A 298 -16.04 3.86 11.11
CA PRO A 298 -14.96 4.06 12.09
C PRO A 298 -13.58 4.26 11.47
N GLU A 299 -13.28 3.59 10.36
CA GLU A 299 -11.97 3.65 9.69
C GLU A 299 -11.64 5.06 9.17
N GLU A 300 -12.67 5.88 8.86
CA GLU A 300 -12.52 7.27 8.39
C GLU A 300 -11.99 8.22 9.48
N ALA A 301 -11.97 7.82 10.76
CA ALA A 301 -11.42 8.64 11.83
C ALA A 301 -9.89 8.80 11.75
N SER A 302 -9.19 7.88 11.08
CA SER A 302 -7.75 7.97 10.83
C SER A 302 -7.39 9.28 10.07
N GLY A 303 -8.18 9.63 9.06
CA GLY A 303 -8.00 10.87 8.33
C GLY A 303 -8.20 12.12 9.19
N VAL A 304 -9.03 12.06 10.23
CA VAL A 304 -9.26 13.18 11.16
C VAL A 304 -8.00 13.47 11.98
N ILE A 305 -7.43 12.44 12.60
CA ILE A 305 -6.28 12.63 13.49
C ILE A 305 -5.03 13.10 12.73
N ASP A 306 -4.83 12.63 11.50
CA ASP A 306 -3.69 13.04 10.69
C ASP A 306 -3.77 14.53 10.29
N GLU A 307 -4.97 15.08 10.11
CA GLU A 307 -5.14 16.52 9.84
C GLU A 307 -5.01 17.35 11.12
N LEU A 308 -5.57 16.88 12.24
CA LEU A 308 -5.39 17.53 13.55
C LEU A 308 -3.89 17.65 13.87
N LEU A 309 -3.13 16.58 13.61
CA LEU A 309 -1.68 16.56 13.77
C LEU A 309 -0.98 17.64 12.94
N LYS A 310 -1.35 17.78 11.65
CA LYS A 310 -0.71 18.74 10.73
C LYS A 310 -1.04 20.20 11.04
N THR A 311 -2.17 20.45 11.70
CA THR A 311 -2.72 21.81 11.88
C THR A 311 -2.60 22.34 13.31
N ALA A 312 -2.41 21.48 14.32
CA ALA A 312 -2.29 21.87 15.73
C ALA A 312 -0.89 22.43 16.07
N SER A 313 -0.58 23.62 15.54
CA SER A 313 0.69 24.30 15.82
C SER A 313 0.89 24.56 17.32
N GLY A 314 2.10 24.28 17.81
CA GLY A 314 2.49 24.49 19.21
C GLY A 314 2.17 23.32 20.15
N MET A 315 1.49 22.29 19.65
CA MET A 315 1.26 21.04 20.39
C MET A 315 2.37 20.03 20.06
N ASP A 316 2.85 19.32 21.08
CA ASP A 316 3.80 18.24 20.95
C ASP A 316 3.14 16.95 20.45
N PHE A 317 1.87 16.69 20.85
CA PHE A 317 1.10 15.54 20.35
C PHE A 317 -0.41 15.82 20.35
N VAL A 318 -1.17 14.97 19.64
CA VAL A 318 -2.64 14.97 19.59
C VAL A 318 -3.23 13.61 19.98
N LEU A 319 -4.42 13.63 20.58
CA LEU A 319 -5.20 12.45 20.94
C LEU A 319 -6.61 12.51 20.31
N LEU A 320 -7.00 11.51 19.52
CA LEU A 320 -8.39 11.33 19.09
C LEU A 320 -8.99 10.11 19.78
N MET A 321 -10.05 10.31 20.57
CA MET A 321 -10.79 9.21 21.20
C MET A 321 -12.11 8.95 20.45
N THR A 322 -12.35 7.70 20.08
CA THR A 322 -13.54 7.28 19.32
C THR A 322 -14.27 6.16 20.05
N GLU A 323 -15.60 6.15 20.04
CA GLU A 323 -16.36 4.99 20.52
C GLU A 323 -16.50 3.92 19.43
N ARG A 324 -16.03 2.70 19.70
CA ARG A 324 -16.10 1.54 18.79
C ARG A 324 -16.37 0.28 19.59
N ASP A 325 -17.17 -0.64 19.05
CA ASP A 325 -17.34 -2.01 19.58
C ASP A 325 -17.62 -2.14 21.08
N GLY A 326 -18.41 -1.21 21.62
CA GLY A 326 -18.76 -1.22 23.06
C GLY A 326 -17.68 -0.65 23.99
N GLY A 327 -16.64 -0.05 23.44
CA GLY A 327 -15.55 0.60 24.17
C GLY A 327 -15.06 1.90 23.54
N ILE A 328 -13.89 2.33 23.99
CA ILE A 328 -13.18 3.51 23.50
C ILE A 328 -11.88 3.08 22.83
N HIS A 329 -11.63 3.59 21.64
CA HIS A 329 -10.35 3.52 20.97
C HIS A 329 -9.69 4.90 20.97
N GLY A 330 -8.53 5.03 21.60
CA GLY A 330 -7.76 6.28 21.63
C GLY A 330 -6.53 6.18 20.75
N SER A 331 -6.39 7.13 19.81
CA SER A 331 -5.25 7.19 18.89
C SER A 331 -4.40 8.42 19.19
N PHE A 332 -3.09 8.22 19.34
CA PHE A 332 -2.12 9.27 19.53
C PHE A 332 -1.30 9.50 18.26
N ARG A 333 -0.96 10.77 18.00
CA ARG A 333 0.00 11.16 16.96
C ARG A 333 0.90 12.28 17.45
N SER A 334 2.15 12.27 17.02
CA SER A 334 3.13 13.33 17.30
C SER A 334 3.93 13.67 16.05
N THR A 335 4.27 14.94 15.88
CA THR A 335 5.29 15.41 14.92
C THR A 335 6.59 15.75 15.64
N ASN A 336 6.60 15.74 16.97
CA ASN A 336 7.77 16.05 17.77
C ASN A 336 8.61 14.78 17.98
N PRO A 337 9.84 14.70 17.42
CA PRO A 337 10.70 13.52 17.53
C PRO A 337 11.12 13.20 18.98
N THR A 338 10.99 14.15 19.91
CA THR A 338 11.36 13.94 21.32
C THR A 338 10.21 13.40 22.17
N VAL A 339 9.00 13.33 21.64
CA VAL A 339 7.85 12.76 22.33
C VAL A 339 7.61 11.35 21.84
N ASP A 340 7.55 10.42 22.79
CA ASP A 340 7.21 9.01 22.55
C ASP A 340 5.76 8.76 22.96
N VAL A 341 4.85 8.75 21.98
CA VAL A 341 3.42 8.50 22.24
C VAL A 341 3.11 7.04 22.52
N SER A 342 4.02 6.11 22.25
CA SER A 342 3.84 4.70 22.60
C SER A 342 3.85 4.50 24.12
N ALA A 343 4.71 5.25 24.82
CA ALA A 343 4.73 5.29 26.28
C ALA A 343 3.43 5.86 26.88
N LEU A 344 2.81 6.84 26.21
CA LEU A 344 1.51 7.40 26.62
C LEU A 344 0.38 6.40 26.41
N ALA A 345 0.37 5.68 25.29
CA ALA A 345 -0.60 4.62 25.03
C ALA A 345 -0.49 3.47 26.05
N ALA A 346 0.73 3.12 26.47
CA ALA A 346 0.97 2.07 27.46
C ALA A 346 0.33 2.35 28.83
N LEU A 347 0.07 3.63 29.19
CA LEU A 347 -0.67 3.99 30.40
C LEU A 347 -2.09 3.42 30.43
N PHE A 348 -2.63 3.10 29.26
CA PHE A 348 -3.98 2.59 29.04
C PHE A 348 -3.98 1.17 28.48
N GLY A 349 -2.87 0.43 28.61
CA GLY A 349 -2.73 -0.93 28.08
C GLY A 349 -2.56 -1.00 26.56
N GLY A 350 -2.26 0.14 25.92
CA GLY A 350 -2.00 0.22 24.48
C GLY A 350 -0.51 0.14 24.13
N GLY A 351 -0.19 0.47 22.88
CA GLY A 351 1.16 0.46 22.34
C GLY A 351 1.24 1.01 20.92
N GLY A 352 2.40 0.90 20.30
CA GLY A 352 2.66 1.34 18.93
C GLY A 352 4.06 1.92 18.77
N HIS A 353 4.21 2.87 17.85
CA HIS A 353 5.46 3.56 17.56
C HIS A 353 5.56 4.91 18.27
N PRO A 354 6.78 5.46 18.46
CA PRO A 354 6.98 6.74 19.13
C PRO A 354 6.21 7.93 18.55
N GLN A 355 5.84 7.90 17.27
CA GLN A 355 5.05 8.97 16.62
C GLN A 355 3.59 8.61 16.36
N ALA A 356 3.21 7.34 16.55
CA ALA A 356 1.87 6.84 16.28
C ALA A 356 1.59 5.61 17.15
N ALA A 357 0.68 5.77 18.11
CA ALA A 357 0.30 4.70 19.03
C ALA A 357 -1.20 4.74 19.31
N ALA A 358 -1.74 3.65 19.86
CA ALA A 358 -3.15 3.57 20.19
C ALA A 358 -3.40 2.70 21.43
N PHE A 359 -4.55 2.90 22.05
CA PHE A 359 -5.06 2.06 23.14
C PHE A 359 -6.55 1.77 22.95
N GLN A 360 -7.02 0.71 23.61
CA GLN A 360 -8.42 0.34 23.61
C GLN A 360 -8.90 0.06 25.03
N MET A 361 -10.07 0.57 25.38
CA MET A 361 -10.74 0.32 26.66
C MET A 361 -12.10 -0.31 26.39
N ALA A 362 -12.28 -1.57 26.75
CA ALA A 362 -13.56 -2.27 26.66
C ALA A 362 -14.57 -1.71 27.66
N ASN A 363 -15.87 -1.89 27.37
CA ASN A 363 -16.98 -1.59 28.28
C ASN A 363 -16.97 -0.16 28.85
N ALA A 364 -16.55 0.81 28.03
CA ALA A 364 -16.38 2.20 28.42
C ALA A 364 -17.04 3.15 27.41
N THR A 365 -17.52 4.30 27.90
CA THR A 365 -18.03 5.40 27.06
C THR A 365 -17.20 6.66 27.23
N LEU A 366 -17.13 7.49 26.20
CA LEU A 366 -16.40 8.76 26.25
C LEU A 366 -16.91 9.66 27.36
N ALA A 367 -18.22 9.68 27.58
CA ALA A 367 -18.86 10.44 28.65
C ALA A 367 -18.34 10.07 30.05
N GLN A 368 -17.94 8.81 30.26
CA GLN A 368 -17.44 8.32 31.54
C GLN A 368 -15.92 8.51 31.68
N LYS A 369 -15.16 8.28 30.61
CA LYS A 369 -13.70 8.10 30.69
C LYS A 369 -12.87 9.26 30.14
N GLU A 370 -13.43 10.19 29.37
CA GLU A 370 -12.67 11.29 28.75
C GLU A 370 -11.78 12.01 29.80
N MET A 371 -12.39 12.58 30.84
CA MET A 371 -11.64 13.35 31.84
C MET A 371 -10.70 12.48 32.69
N GLU A 372 -11.02 11.21 32.91
CA GLU A 372 -10.13 10.28 33.62
C GLU A 372 -8.85 10.03 32.81
N ILE A 373 -8.97 9.83 31.51
CA ILE A 373 -7.85 9.65 30.58
C ILE A 373 -6.97 10.91 30.56
N ILE A 374 -7.59 12.08 30.42
CA ILE A 374 -6.87 13.37 30.40
C ILE A 374 -6.12 13.63 31.71
N HIS A 375 -6.76 13.43 32.87
CA HIS A 375 -6.09 13.60 34.16
C HIS A 375 -4.91 12.63 34.34
N ARG A 376 -5.03 11.38 33.85
CA ARG A 376 -3.94 10.41 33.93
C ARG A 376 -2.76 10.80 33.03
N LEU A 377 -3.03 11.33 31.84
CA LEU A 377 -1.99 11.88 30.96
C LEU A 377 -1.26 13.05 31.63
N GLN A 378 -2.00 14.00 32.19
CA GLN A 378 -1.44 15.15 32.90
C GLN A 378 -0.57 14.72 34.10
N ALA A 379 -1.03 13.76 34.91
CA ALA A 379 -0.25 13.23 36.02
C ALA A 379 1.08 12.60 35.55
N HIS A 380 1.04 11.81 34.49
CA HIS A 380 2.23 11.20 33.90
C HIS A 380 3.21 12.26 33.38
N LEU A 381 2.72 13.27 32.66
CA LEU A 381 3.54 14.35 32.10
C LEU A 381 4.14 15.27 33.19
N ASN A 382 3.50 15.34 34.36
CA ASN A 382 4.06 16.00 35.55
C ASN A 382 5.11 15.17 36.30
N GLY A 383 5.42 13.96 35.84
CA GLY A 383 6.36 13.06 36.49
C GLY A 383 5.81 12.39 37.75
N GLU A 384 4.49 12.39 37.94
CA GLU A 384 3.87 11.62 39.01
C GLU A 384 3.96 10.13 38.69
N LYS A 385 4.29 9.30 39.69
CA LYS A 385 4.33 7.85 39.49
C LYS A 385 2.96 7.38 38.99
N PRO A 386 2.89 6.58 37.92
CA PRO A 386 1.61 6.12 37.43
C PRO A 386 0.90 5.34 38.54
N ALA A 387 -0.36 5.67 38.81
CA ALA A 387 -1.27 4.68 39.38
C ALA A 387 -1.16 3.42 38.50
N SER A 388 -1.12 2.23 39.12
CA SER A 388 -0.91 0.94 38.45
C SER A 388 -1.64 0.86 37.10
N PRO A 389 -1.08 0.19 36.07
CA PRO A 389 -1.78 -0.05 34.81
C PRO A 389 -3.23 -0.44 35.10
N LEU A 390 -4.19 0.12 34.37
CA LEU A 390 -5.54 -0.45 34.44
C LEU A 390 -5.39 -1.92 34.03
N PRO A 391 -5.96 -2.87 34.78
CA PRO A 391 -5.80 -4.28 34.45
C PRO A 391 -6.24 -4.48 33.00
N SER A 392 -5.34 -5.06 32.19
CA SER A 392 -5.73 -5.66 30.93
C SER A 392 -6.72 -6.77 31.27
N GLU A 393 -7.99 -6.60 30.93
CA GLU A 393 -8.89 -7.75 30.87
C GLU A 393 -8.32 -8.74 29.85
N PRO A 394 -8.44 -10.05 30.11
CA PRO A 394 -7.72 -11.06 29.36
C PRO A 394 -8.06 -10.98 27.86
N GLU A 395 -7.04 -11.17 27.02
CA GLU A 395 -7.23 -11.46 25.60
C GLU A 395 -8.28 -12.56 25.46
N LEU A 396 -9.32 -12.29 24.66
CA LEU A 396 -10.17 -13.36 24.14
C LEU A 396 -9.24 -14.34 23.40
N ALA A 397 -9.05 -15.51 23.98
CA ALA A 397 -8.28 -16.58 23.37
C ALA A 397 -8.82 -16.88 21.96
N PRO A 398 -7.95 -17.22 20.99
CA PRO A 398 -8.40 -17.66 19.69
C PRO A 398 -9.26 -18.92 19.88
N GLN A 399 -10.44 -18.93 19.28
CA GLN A 399 -11.29 -20.11 19.24
C GLN A 399 -10.57 -21.19 18.42
N THR A 400 -10.02 -22.19 19.11
CA THR A 400 -9.63 -23.46 18.50
C THR A 400 -10.87 -24.32 18.39
N GLU A 401 -11.24 -24.64 17.15
CA GLU A 401 -12.12 -25.75 16.81
C GLU A 401 -11.46 -27.09 17.23
N ASP A 402 -12.32 -27.99 17.70
CA ASP A 402 -12.18 -29.44 17.88
C ASP A 402 -11.12 -30.01 18.86
N GLU A 403 -11.60 -30.68 19.92
CA GLU A 403 -11.58 -32.16 20.03
C GLU A 403 -12.23 -32.63 21.35
N ASP A 404 -13.09 -33.66 21.22
CA ASP A 404 -13.43 -34.73 22.15
C ASP A 404 -14.02 -34.41 23.55
N MET A 405 -15.35 -34.56 23.67
CA MET A 405 -16.00 -34.87 24.94
C MET A 405 -16.36 -36.36 25.01
N GLU A 406 -15.72 -37.05 25.95
CA GLU A 406 -16.09 -38.37 26.46
C GLU A 406 -17.39 -38.32 27.26
N ASP A 407 -18.06 -39.47 27.24
CA ASP A 407 -19.35 -39.82 27.85
C ASP A 407 -19.46 -39.47 29.34
N GLU A 408 -20.61 -38.95 29.77
CA GLU A 408 -21.17 -39.24 31.09
C GLU A 408 -22.71 -39.22 31.04
N GLU A 409 -23.28 -40.40 31.33
CA GLU A 409 -24.70 -40.73 31.42
C GLU A 409 -25.44 -39.88 32.46
N TYR A 410 -26.63 -39.39 32.11
CA TYR A 410 -27.71 -39.21 33.10
C TYR A 410 -29.06 -39.57 32.48
N GLU A 411 -29.71 -40.55 33.13
CA GLU A 411 -31.06 -41.07 32.89
C GLU A 411 -32.12 -39.97 33.08
N GLU A 412 -33.08 -39.87 32.15
CA GLU A 412 -34.42 -39.36 32.47
C GLU A 412 -35.50 -40.24 31.83
N ASP A 413 -36.51 -40.51 32.66
CA ASP A 413 -37.55 -41.51 32.53
C ASP A 413 -38.52 -41.31 31.37
N PHE A 414 -38.95 -42.44 30.80
CA PHE A 414 -40.12 -42.57 29.94
C PHE A 414 -41.40 -42.60 30.78
N GLU A 415 -42.37 -41.74 30.47
CA GLU A 415 -43.79 -42.08 30.53
C GLU A 415 -44.40 -41.79 29.15
N GLU A 416 -44.82 -42.88 28.49
CA GLU A 416 -45.72 -42.86 27.33
C GLU A 416 -47.11 -42.42 27.79
N ASP A 417 -47.86 -41.73 26.92
CA ASP A 417 -49.26 -42.09 26.71
C ASP A 417 -49.75 -41.56 25.35
N GLU A 418 -50.61 -42.38 24.76
CA GLU A 418 -51.01 -42.47 23.36
C GLU A 418 -52.11 -41.46 22.94
N GLU A 419 -52.39 -41.51 21.62
CA GLU A 419 -53.68 -41.18 20.96
C GLU A 419 -54.06 -39.68 20.93
N ASP A 420 -54.54 -39.08 19.84
CA ASP A 420 -55.50 -39.60 18.86
C ASP A 420 -55.56 -38.73 17.60
N ASN A 421 -56.09 -39.32 16.53
CA ASN A 421 -56.48 -38.67 15.28
C ASN A 421 -57.53 -37.57 15.52
N GLU A 422 -57.55 -36.53 14.68
CA GLU A 422 -58.73 -36.17 13.91
C GLU A 422 -58.41 -35.11 12.85
N ALA A 423 -58.84 -35.40 11.62
CA ALA A 423 -58.97 -34.45 10.55
C ALA A 423 -60.29 -33.68 10.74
N ASP A 424 -60.31 -32.40 10.38
CA ASP A 424 -61.52 -31.79 9.83
C ASP A 424 -61.18 -30.55 8.98
N ASP A 425 -61.80 -30.55 7.80
CA ASP A 425 -61.92 -29.45 6.83
C ASP A 425 -62.52 -28.18 7.45
N ILE A 426 -62.24 -27.01 6.86
CA ILE A 426 -63.22 -25.96 6.49
C ILE A 426 -62.52 -24.87 5.66
N ASP A 427 -62.76 -24.94 4.35
CA ASP A 427 -63.33 -23.95 3.43
C ASP A 427 -62.90 -22.46 3.39
N ASP A 428 -62.45 -22.08 2.19
CA ASP A 428 -62.66 -20.85 1.39
C ASP A 428 -62.80 -19.46 2.05
N THR A 429 -62.01 -18.50 1.55
CA THR A 429 -62.55 -17.33 0.82
C THR A 429 -61.45 -16.54 0.08
N ASP A 430 -61.52 -16.65 -1.25
CA ASP A 430 -61.40 -15.63 -2.30
C ASP A 430 -61.01 -14.18 -1.90
N SER A 431 -59.93 -13.64 -2.48
CA SER A 431 -59.97 -12.43 -3.33
C SER A 431 -58.57 -11.99 -3.81
N ALA A 432 -58.48 -11.81 -5.12
CA ALA A 432 -57.31 -11.40 -5.89
C ALA A 432 -57.13 -9.87 -5.99
N GLU A 433 -55.96 -9.50 -6.52
CA GLU A 433 -55.52 -8.23 -7.15
C GLU A 433 -54.62 -7.27 -6.32
N PRO A 434 -53.76 -6.44 -6.97
CA PRO A 434 -52.75 -6.80 -7.98
C PRO A 434 -51.39 -6.08 -7.75
N GLU A 435 -50.36 -6.49 -8.51
CA GLU A 435 -49.03 -5.85 -8.58
C GLU A 435 -49.08 -4.44 -9.22
N PRO A 436 -48.20 -3.50 -8.83
CA PRO A 436 -48.11 -2.21 -9.52
C PRO A 436 -47.17 -2.24 -10.73
N GLU A 437 -47.71 -1.81 -11.87
CA GLU A 437 -47.03 -1.53 -13.14
C GLU A 437 -45.94 -0.45 -13.03
N VAL A 438 -44.84 -0.71 -13.73
CA VAL A 438 -43.77 0.23 -14.07
C VAL A 438 -44.27 1.21 -15.13
N THR A 439 -44.24 2.52 -14.86
CA THR A 439 -44.48 3.56 -15.87
C THR A 439 -43.20 4.33 -16.20
N GLU A 440 -42.82 4.27 -17.47
CA GLU A 440 -41.73 5.03 -18.08
C GLU A 440 -42.09 6.53 -18.16
N ALA A 441 -41.27 7.39 -17.55
CA ALA A 441 -41.34 8.83 -17.73
C ALA A 441 -40.37 9.30 -18.82
N LYS A 442 -40.92 9.71 -19.97
CA LYS A 442 -40.22 10.44 -21.04
C LYS A 442 -39.77 11.81 -20.54
N ILE A 443 -38.46 12.05 -20.52
CA ILE A 443 -37.86 13.37 -20.32
C ILE A 443 -37.78 14.08 -21.68
N THR A 444 -38.42 15.26 -21.79
CA THR A 444 -38.30 16.19 -22.92
C THR A 444 -37.23 17.24 -22.62
N PRO A 445 -36.45 17.71 -23.62
CA PRO A 445 -35.39 18.70 -23.41
C PRO A 445 -35.94 20.13 -23.34
N PRO A 446 -35.28 21.08 -22.63
CA PRO A 446 -35.78 22.43 -22.47
C PRO A 446 -35.57 23.30 -23.72
N GLU A 447 -36.56 24.17 -23.96
CA GLU A 447 -36.64 25.19 -25.01
C GLU A 447 -35.53 26.24 -24.95
N VAL A 448 -35.01 26.57 -26.14
CA VAL A 448 -34.10 27.69 -26.40
C VAL A 448 -34.93 28.98 -26.48
N ALA A 449 -34.74 29.87 -25.51
CA ALA A 449 -35.27 31.23 -25.58
C ALA A 449 -34.47 32.07 -26.59
N LYS A 450 -35.17 32.55 -27.63
CA LYS A 450 -34.71 33.60 -28.54
C LYS A 450 -34.71 34.94 -27.81
N SER A 451 -33.60 35.67 -27.85
CA SER A 451 -33.59 37.13 -27.68
C SER A 451 -33.10 37.78 -28.97
N GLU A 452 -33.98 38.61 -29.54
CA GLU A 452 -33.73 39.46 -30.68
C GLU A 452 -32.94 40.72 -30.29
N ALA A 453 -32.36 41.30 -31.34
CA ALA A 453 -31.43 42.41 -31.40
C ALA A 453 -31.87 43.71 -30.70
N SER A 454 -30.88 44.45 -30.21
CA SER A 454 -30.78 45.88 -30.48
C SER A 454 -29.31 46.31 -30.49
N ASN A 455 -28.87 46.76 -31.65
CA ASN A 455 -27.67 47.57 -31.84
C ASN A 455 -28.11 49.04 -31.72
N PRO A 456 -27.25 49.96 -31.25
CA PRO A 456 -26.74 50.92 -32.22
C PRO A 456 -25.25 51.24 -32.07
N ASP A 457 -24.61 51.26 -33.24
CA ASP A 457 -23.52 52.12 -33.71
C ASP A 457 -22.77 53.02 -32.70
N THR A 458 -21.44 52.91 -32.68
CA THR A 458 -20.53 54.03 -33.02
C THR A 458 -19.07 53.57 -33.22
N GLU A 459 -18.64 53.70 -34.48
CA GLU A 459 -17.33 54.19 -34.96
C GLU A 459 -16.02 53.81 -34.23
N THR A 460 -15.27 52.94 -34.91
CA THR A 460 -13.84 53.06 -35.28
C THR A 460 -12.94 54.01 -34.49
N LYS A 461 -11.89 53.44 -33.86
CA LYS A 461 -10.51 53.91 -34.01
C LYS A 461 -9.48 52.80 -33.73
N THR A 462 -8.67 52.57 -34.74
CA THR A 462 -7.41 51.82 -34.78
C THR A 462 -6.38 52.35 -33.78
N GLU A 463 -5.75 51.47 -33.01
CA GLU A 463 -4.40 51.70 -32.46
C GLU A 463 -3.65 50.36 -32.34
N GLN A 464 -2.40 50.37 -32.82
CA GLN A 464 -1.47 49.25 -32.93
C GLN A 464 -0.89 48.86 -31.56
N PRO A 465 -0.36 47.63 -31.40
CA PRO A 465 0.34 47.24 -30.17
C PRO A 465 1.74 47.87 -30.12
N ASN A 466 2.07 48.50 -28.98
CA ASN A 466 3.41 48.97 -28.67
C ASN A 466 4.33 47.77 -28.38
N ASP A 467 5.38 47.65 -29.18
CA ASP A 467 6.61 46.94 -28.86
C ASP A 467 7.40 47.75 -27.81
N GLU A 468 7.55 47.20 -26.60
CA GLU A 468 8.62 47.60 -25.67
C GLU A 468 9.53 46.40 -25.38
N PRO A 469 10.85 46.52 -25.54
CA PRO A 469 11.79 45.45 -25.26
C PRO A 469 12.10 45.34 -23.77
N LEU A 470 11.98 44.12 -23.23
CA LEU A 470 12.47 43.73 -21.91
C LEU A 470 14.00 43.86 -21.84
N ILE A 471 14.48 44.80 -21.01
CA ILE A 471 15.89 44.98 -20.66
C ILE A 471 16.26 43.94 -19.59
N LEU A 472 17.14 42.99 -19.94
CA LEU A 472 17.79 42.08 -19.00
C LEU A 472 19.00 42.77 -18.34
N PRO A 473 19.26 42.58 -17.03
CA PRO A 473 20.45 43.11 -16.40
C PRO A 473 21.69 42.26 -16.73
N ASP A 474 22.75 42.99 -17.09
CA ASP A 474 24.09 42.56 -17.46
C ASP A 474 24.83 41.88 -16.29
N VAL A 475 25.26 40.63 -16.48
CA VAL A 475 26.10 39.89 -15.51
C VAL A 475 27.51 39.77 -16.09
N SER A 476 28.38 40.69 -15.70
CA SER A 476 29.82 40.62 -16.00
C SER A 476 30.51 39.48 -15.23
N PRO A 477 31.53 38.81 -15.81
CA PRO A 477 32.16 37.63 -15.23
C PRO A 477 33.25 37.96 -14.20
N ALA A 478 33.27 37.21 -13.09
CA ALA A 478 34.33 37.24 -12.08
C ALA A 478 35.64 36.59 -12.59
N PRO A 479 36.83 37.00 -12.08
CA PRO A 479 38.10 36.73 -12.73
C PRO A 479 38.72 35.36 -12.39
N LYS A 480 39.41 34.80 -13.39
CA LYS A 480 40.29 33.62 -13.29
C LYS A 480 41.49 33.91 -12.35
N LYS A 481 41.74 33.01 -11.40
CA LYS A 481 43.06 32.86 -10.75
C LYS A 481 43.75 31.60 -11.28
N GLN A 482 44.78 31.79 -12.11
CA GLN A 482 46.00 30.98 -12.11
C GLN A 482 46.77 31.39 -10.83
N GLY A 483 47.42 30.58 -10.00
CA GLY A 483 48.03 29.25 -10.13
C GLY A 483 49.46 29.43 -9.63
N ASP A 484 49.85 28.82 -8.49
CA ASP A 484 51.24 28.39 -8.31
C ASP A 484 51.45 27.34 -7.18
N LYS A 485 52.14 26.28 -7.62
CA LYS A 485 53.10 25.34 -7.01
C LYS A 485 53.34 25.20 -5.50
N SER A 486 53.25 23.92 -5.10
CA SER A 486 54.24 23.10 -4.37
C SER A 486 54.95 23.63 -3.13
N ILE A 487 54.74 22.97 -1.98
CA ILE A 487 55.81 22.54 -1.04
C ILE A 487 55.38 21.19 -0.41
N GLY A 488 56.31 20.23 -0.39
CA GLY A 488 56.19 18.91 0.24
C GLY A 488 56.47 18.90 1.76
N PRO A 489 56.71 17.72 2.37
CA PRO A 489 56.25 17.40 3.73
C PRO A 489 57.32 17.54 4.82
N ALA A 490 56.90 17.62 6.09
CA ALA A 490 57.63 17.09 7.26
C ALA A 490 56.79 17.15 8.56
N ALA A 491 57.07 16.15 9.42
CA ALA A 491 56.67 15.89 10.82
C ALA A 491 55.36 15.14 11.04
#